data_AF-A0A7S1G5V6-F1
#
_entry.id   AF-A0A7S1G5V6-F1
#
_cell.length_a   1.000
_cell.length_b   1.000
_cell.length_c   1.000
_cell.angle_alpha   90.00
_cell.angle_beta   90.00
_cell.angle_gamma   90.00
#
_symmetry.space_group_name_H-M   'P 1'
#
loop_
_entity.id
_entity.type
_entity.pdbx_description
1 polymer ?
#
loop_
_entity_poly.entity_id
_entity_poly.type
_entity_poly.pdbx_seq_one_letter_code
_entity_poly.pdbx_strand_id
1 'polypeptide(L)'
;RRRVVPGAAGARAVLAEAAGGEASADARLSSLREREERFRHKLREVLNSPDKLFLELLYAWLYVTDRADVLVTLPSADLLDFLRLRCRDDDLLYRYYIHNNLFASAAHQMHELGVRVVGELRANPPIAERIEFLERAVARAREPAVRMGGGVRSDELSQWEATLQQ
;
A
#
# COMPACT_ATOMS: atom_id res chain seq x y z
N ARG A 1 -25.00 5.37 66.87
CA ARG A 1 -24.78 5.68 65.44
C ARG A 1 -24.25 4.41 64.77
N ARG A 2 -25.09 3.68 64.01
CA ARG A 2 -24.68 2.49 63.23
C ARG A 2 -23.88 2.96 62.01
N ARG A 3 -22.64 2.50 61.85
CA ARG A 3 -21.86 2.64 60.61
C ARG A 3 -22.13 1.39 59.78
N VAL A 4 -22.93 1.54 58.72
CA VAL A 4 -23.13 0.49 57.72
C VAL A 4 -21.89 0.46 56.83
N VAL A 5 -21.29 -0.72 56.73
CA VAL A 5 -20.17 -1.02 55.84
C VAL A 5 -20.70 -1.10 54.40
N PRO A 6 -20.17 -0.36 53.42
CA PRO A 6 -20.51 -0.58 52.02
C PRO A 6 -19.81 -1.86 51.55
N GLY A 7 -20.61 -2.85 51.17
CA GLY A 7 -20.17 -4.15 50.72
C GLY A 7 -19.44 -4.14 49.38
N ALA A 8 -18.57 -5.14 49.22
CA ALA A 8 -17.77 -5.47 48.05
C ALA A 8 -18.56 -5.85 46.77
N ALA A 9 -19.84 -5.46 46.67
CA ALA A 9 -20.72 -5.77 45.54
C ALA A 9 -20.58 -4.77 44.39
N GLY A 10 -20.12 -3.54 44.64
CA GLY A 10 -20.02 -2.49 43.62
C GLY A 10 -18.86 -2.64 42.64
N ALA A 11 -17.76 -3.28 43.03
CA ALA A 11 -16.56 -3.41 42.19
C ALA A 11 -16.65 -4.51 41.12
N ARG A 12 -17.57 -5.49 41.29
CA ARG A 12 -17.76 -6.59 40.33
C ARG A 12 -18.66 -6.22 39.15
N ALA A 13 -19.56 -5.24 39.31
CA ALA A 13 -20.46 -4.83 38.23
C ALA A 13 -19.74 -4.01 37.14
N VAL A 14 -18.78 -3.17 37.52
CA VAL A 14 -18.04 -2.31 36.57
C VAL A 14 -17.05 -3.11 35.71
N LEU A 15 -16.49 -4.21 36.23
CA LEU A 15 -15.60 -5.10 35.46
C LEU A 15 -16.37 -6.06 34.53
N ALA A 16 -17.64 -6.35 34.80
CA ALA A 16 -18.45 -7.21 33.96
C ALA A 16 -18.97 -6.50 32.69
N GLU A 17 -19.24 -5.20 32.76
CA GLU A 17 -19.62 -4.41 31.56
C GLU A 17 -18.45 -4.18 30.60
N ALA A 18 -17.22 -4.03 31.11
CA ALA A 18 -16.03 -3.89 30.26
C ALA A 18 -15.76 -5.18 29.46
N ALA A 19 -15.87 -6.35 30.09
CA ALA A 19 -15.67 -7.64 29.42
C ALA A 19 -16.78 -7.99 28.40
N GLY A 20 -18.02 -7.54 28.64
CA GLY A 20 -19.14 -7.73 27.70
C GLY A 20 -19.06 -6.84 26.44
N GLY A 21 -18.47 -5.66 26.56
CA GLY A 21 -18.20 -4.76 25.43
C GLY A 21 -17.07 -5.26 24.53
N GLU A 22 -15.99 -5.79 25.12
CA GLU A 22 -14.84 -6.33 24.39
C GLU A 22 -15.19 -7.61 23.62
N ALA A 23 -15.92 -8.55 24.22
CA ALA A 23 -16.36 -9.77 23.53
C ALA A 23 -17.30 -9.48 22.34
N SER A 24 -18.11 -8.43 22.43
CA SER A 24 -19.00 -7.96 21.36
C SER A 24 -18.24 -7.25 20.25
N ALA A 25 -17.20 -6.47 20.59
CA ALA A 25 -16.30 -5.86 19.63
C ALA A 25 -15.45 -6.91 18.88
N ASP A 26 -14.93 -7.91 19.60
CA ASP A 26 -14.18 -9.03 19.01
C ASP A 26 -15.03 -9.87 18.05
N ALA A 27 -16.29 -10.13 18.41
CA ALA A 27 -17.23 -10.82 17.51
C ALA A 27 -17.57 -10.01 16.25
N ARG A 28 -17.60 -8.67 16.34
CA ARG A 28 -17.78 -7.80 15.16
C ARG A 28 -16.53 -7.80 14.29
N LEU A 29 -15.35 -7.70 14.89
CA LEU A 29 -14.07 -7.73 14.19
C LEU A 29 -13.84 -9.07 13.48
N SER A 30 -14.19 -10.21 14.11
CA SER A 30 -14.12 -11.52 13.47
C SER A 30 -15.08 -11.61 12.27
N SER A 31 -16.32 -11.13 12.42
CA SER A 31 -17.30 -11.13 11.31
C SER A 31 -16.87 -10.26 10.12
N LEU A 32 -16.17 -9.15 10.37
CA LEU A 32 -15.63 -8.27 9.33
C LEU A 32 -14.45 -8.92 8.62
N ARG A 33 -13.56 -9.60 9.36
CA ARG A 33 -12.44 -10.36 8.79
C ARG A 33 -12.95 -11.49 7.89
N GLU A 34 -13.94 -12.25 8.34
CA GLU A 34 -14.54 -13.31 7.51
C GLU A 34 -15.17 -12.77 6.22
N ARG A 35 -15.83 -11.60 6.29
CA ARG A 35 -16.39 -10.94 5.10
C ARG A 35 -15.30 -10.50 4.13
N GLU A 36 -14.22 -9.93 4.64
CA GLU A 36 -13.06 -9.52 3.84
C GLU A 36 -12.37 -10.72 3.19
N GLU A 37 -12.22 -11.84 3.89
CA GLU A 37 -11.68 -13.08 3.31
C GLU A 37 -12.57 -13.64 2.21
N ARG A 38 -13.89 -13.67 2.42
CA ARG A 38 -14.85 -14.08 1.37
C ARG A 38 -14.80 -13.16 0.17
N PHE A 39 -14.65 -11.86 0.40
CA PHE A 39 -14.47 -10.87 -0.68
C PHE A 39 -13.19 -11.16 -1.48
N ARG A 40 -12.04 -11.34 -0.81
CA ARG A 40 -10.77 -11.67 -1.48
C ARG A 40 -10.80 -13.01 -2.20
N HIS A 41 -11.54 -13.98 -1.67
CA HIS A 41 -11.73 -15.26 -2.34
C HIS A 41 -12.51 -15.09 -3.65
N LYS A 42 -13.66 -14.42 -3.62
CA LYS A 42 -14.45 -14.11 -4.82
C LYS A 42 -13.67 -13.23 -5.80
N LEU A 43 -12.91 -12.27 -5.30
CA LEU A 43 -12.09 -11.39 -6.13
C LEU A 43 -11.06 -12.20 -6.92
N ARG A 44 -10.41 -13.20 -6.31
CA ARG A 44 -9.51 -14.11 -7.04
C ARG A 44 -10.21 -14.89 -8.15
N GLU A 45 -11.45 -15.33 -7.94
CA GLU A 45 -12.23 -15.99 -9.00
C GLU A 45 -12.51 -15.03 -10.16
N VAL A 46 -12.90 -13.80 -9.84
CA VAL A 46 -13.20 -12.74 -10.81
C VAL A 46 -11.95 -12.33 -11.61
N LEU A 47 -10.77 -12.33 -10.98
CA LEU A 47 -9.49 -12.03 -11.64
C LEU A 47 -9.06 -13.07 -12.68
N ASN A 48 -9.62 -14.28 -12.65
CA ASN A 48 -9.40 -15.29 -13.70
C ASN A 48 -10.23 -15.03 -14.95
N SER A 49 -11.04 -13.96 -14.99
CA SER A 49 -11.79 -13.57 -16.18
C SER A 49 -10.84 -13.22 -17.34
N PRO A 50 -11.07 -13.70 -18.57
CA PRO A 50 -10.28 -13.31 -19.74
C PRO A 50 -10.62 -11.91 -20.26
N ASP A 51 -11.68 -11.28 -19.74
CA ASP A 51 -12.13 -9.96 -20.19
C ASP A 51 -11.29 -8.84 -19.56
N LYS A 52 -10.35 -8.32 -20.36
CA LYS A 52 -9.45 -7.23 -19.96
C LYS A 52 -10.19 -5.92 -19.65
N LEU A 53 -11.25 -5.59 -20.38
CA LEU A 53 -12.00 -4.36 -20.14
C LEU A 53 -12.75 -4.43 -18.81
N PHE A 54 -13.32 -5.60 -18.51
CA PHE A 54 -13.92 -5.84 -17.21
C PHE A 54 -12.89 -5.75 -16.08
N LEU A 55 -11.70 -6.32 -16.24
CA LEU A 55 -10.62 -6.22 -15.25
C LEU A 55 -10.15 -4.76 -15.06
N GLU A 56 -10.01 -3.99 -16.14
CA GLU A 56 -9.68 -2.56 -16.06
C GLU A 56 -10.73 -1.77 -15.28
N LEU A 57 -12.02 -2.01 -15.54
CA LEU A 57 -13.12 -1.36 -14.82
C LEU A 57 -13.14 -1.76 -13.34
N LEU A 58 -12.84 -3.03 -13.05
CA LEU A 58 -12.71 -3.51 -11.68
C LEU A 58 -11.56 -2.82 -10.94
N TYR A 59 -10.40 -2.65 -11.59
CA TYR A 59 -9.27 -1.94 -10.98
C TYR A 59 -9.58 -0.46 -10.74
N ALA A 60 -10.21 0.21 -11.71
CA ALA A 60 -10.67 1.58 -11.54
C ALA A 60 -11.67 1.70 -10.39
N TRP A 61 -12.61 0.76 -10.27
CA TRP A 61 -13.57 0.74 -9.17
C TRP A 61 -12.90 0.52 -7.81
N LEU A 62 -11.94 -0.41 -7.71
CA LEU A 62 -11.17 -0.63 -6.48
C LEU A 62 -10.34 0.60 -6.08
N TYR A 63 -9.83 1.34 -7.07
CA TYR A 63 -9.09 2.57 -6.83
C TYR A 63 -10.02 3.68 -6.31
N VAL A 64 -11.15 3.91 -6.98
CA VAL A 64 -12.13 4.95 -6.59
C VAL A 64 -12.78 4.67 -5.23
N THR A 65 -12.88 3.40 -4.82
CA THR A 65 -13.46 3.00 -3.52
C THR A 65 -12.45 2.97 -2.37
N ASP A 66 -11.28 3.57 -2.55
CA ASP A 66 -10.19 3.63 -1.55
C ASP A 66 -9.72 2.25 -1.08
N ARG A 67 -9.74 1.27 -1.99
CA ARG A 67 -9.22 -0.10 -1.76
C ARG A 67 -7.88 -0.32 -2.43
N ALA A 68 -7.05 0.71 -2.43
CA ALA A 68 -5.69 0.69 -2.97
C ALA A 68 -4.83 -0.43 -2.36
N ASP A 69 -5.00 -0.71 -1.06
CA ASP A 69 -4.28 -1.79 -0.39
C ASP A 69 -4.59 -3.17 -1.00
N VAL A 70 -5.85 -3.39 -1.39
CA VAL A 70 -6.26 -4.63 -2.05
C VAL A 70 -5.62 -4.73 -3.43
N LEU A 71 -5.62 -3.63 -4.20
CA LEU A 71 -4.99 -3.56 -5.54
C LEU A 71 -3.53 -4.00 -5.50
N VAL A 72 -2.75 -3.49 -4.54
CA VAL A 72 -1.32 -3.82 -4.40
C VAL A 72 -1.08 -5.32 -4.22
N THR A 73 -2.02 -6.02 -3.57
CA THR A 73 -1.91 -7.45 -3.27
C THR A 73 -2.39 -8.37 -4.40
N LEU A 74 -2.98 -7.83 -5.46
CA LEU A 74 -3.59 -8.65 -6.51
C LEU A 74 -2.54 -9.34 -7.39
N PRO A 75 -2.64 -10.67 -7.59
CA PRO A 75 -1.75 -11.41 -8.47
C PRO A 75 -2.24 -11.32 -9.93
N SER A 76 -2.34 -10.11 -10.49
CA SER A 76 -2.74 -9.90 -11.88
C SER A 76 -1.59 -9.32 -12.71
N ALA A 77 -1.34 -9.92 -13.88
CA ALA A 77 -0.34 -9.42 -14.83
C ALA A 77 -0.80 -8.12 -15.53
N ASP A 78 -2.09 -7.99 -15.82
CA ASP A 78 -2.64 -6.81 -16.50
C ASP A 78 -2.76 -5.58 -15.57
N LEU A 79 -2.65 -5.79 -14.25
CA LEU A 79 -2.71 -4.70 -13.28
C LEU A 79 -1.55 -3.71 -13.44
N LEU A 80 -0.35 -4.17 -13.78
CA LEU A 80 0.81 -3.30 -13.97
C LEU A 80 0.59 -2.30 -15.10
N ASP A 81 0.00 -2.75 -16.21
CA ASP A 81 -0.31 -1.90 -17.36
C ASP A 81 -1.39 -0.88 -17.01
N PHE A 82 -2.41 -1.29 -16.25
CA PHE A 82 -3.43 -0.38 -15.73
C PHE A 82 -2.83 0.72 -14.85
N LEU A 83 -1.95 0.36 -13.89
CA LEU A 83 -1.33 1.32 -12.98
C LEU A 83 -0.46 2.34 -13.73
N ARG A 84 0.34 1.88 -14.70
CA ARG A 84 1.22 2.72 -15.53
C ARG A 84 0.47 3.67 -16.45
N LEU A 85 -0.56 3.17 -17.14
CA LEU A 85 -1.21 3.91 -18.24
C LEU A 85 -2.43 4.72 -17.80
N ARG A 86 -3.19 4.23 -16.82
CA ARG A 86 -4.52 4.75 -16.49
C ARG A 86 -4.58 5.41 -15.12
N CYS A 87 -4.05 4.76 -14.09
CA CYS A 87 -4.13 5.26 -12.72
C CYS A 87 -3.31 6.53 -12.52
N ARG A 88 -2.13 6.61 -13.17
CA ARG A 88 -1.18 7.73 -13.04
C ARG A 88 -0.85 8.08 -11.58
N ASP A 89 -1.03 7.15 -10.65
CA ASP A 89 -0.72 7.34 -9.23
C ASP A 89 0.65 6.72 -8.96
N ASP A 90 1.65 7.58 -8.78
CA ASP A 90 3.03 7.15 -8.64
C ASP A 90 3.30 6.48 -7.29
N ASP A 91 2.57 6.85 -6.23
CA ASP A 91 2.72 6.23 -4.91
C ASP A 91 2.13 4.82 -4.92
N LEU A 92 0.95 4.64 -5.52
CA LEU A 92 0.34 3.32 -5.66
C LEU A 92 1.21 2.39 -6.50
N LEU A 93 1.77 2.90 -7.60
CA LEU A 93 2.68 2.13 -8.46
C LEU A 93 3.97 1.75 -7.72
N TYR A 94 4.53 2.67 -6.93
CA TYR A 94 5.68 2.38 -6.07
C TYR A 94 5.36 1.30 -5.04
N ARG A 95 4.24 1.42 -4.32
CA ARG A 95 3.77 0.41 -3.35
C ARG A 95 3.59 -0.96 -4.01
N TYR A 96 3.06 -1.00 -5.23
CA TYR A 96 2.95 -2.23 -6.02
C TYR A 96 4.33 -2.85 -6.31
N TYR A 97 5.31 -2.07 -6.75
CA TYR A 97 6.66 -2.58 -7.00
C TYR A 97 7.31 -3.13 -5.74
N ILE A 98 7.19 -2.43 -4.60
CA ILE A 98 7.74 -2.89 -3.33
C ILE A 98 7.09 -4.20 -2.90
N HIS A 99 5.76 -4.30 -2.97
CA HIS A 99 5.04 -5.51 -2.60
C HIS A 99 5.43 -6.72 -3.45
N ASN A 100 5.71 -6.52 -4.73
CA ASN A 100 6.13 -7.57 -5.65
C ASN A 100 7.65 -7.81 -5.69
N ASN A 101 8.43 -7.19 -4.79
CA ASN A 101 9.90 -7.25 -4.74
C ASN A 101 10.59 -6.76 -6.04
N LEU A 102 9.94 -5.86 -6.78
CA LEU A 102 10.45 -5.26 -8.01
C LEU A 102 11.24 -3.97 -7.70
N PHE A 103 12.27 -4.08 -6.86
CA PHE A 103 12.99 -2.94 -6.31
C PHE A 103 13.67 -2.06 -7.36
N ALA A 104 14.20 -2.65 -8.44
CA ALA A 104 14.79 -1.87 -9.52
C ALA A 104 13.75 -0.99 -10.23
N SER A 105 12.56 -1.52 -10.51
CA SER A 105 11.46 -0.74 -11.09
C SER A 105 10.96 0.35 -10.14
N ALA A 106 10.89 0.06 -8.83
CA ALA A 106 10.60 1.06 -7.82
C ALA A 106 11.63 2.19 -7.78
N ALA A 107 12.91 1.83 -7.88
CA ALA A 107 14.03 2.76 -7.86
C ALA A 107 14.02 3.68 -9.09
N HIS A 108 13.82 3.13 -10.29
CA HIS A 108 13.69 3.94 -11.51
C HIS A 108 12.50 4.89 -11.46
N GLN A 109 11.33 4.43 -10.98
CA GLN A 109 10.15 5.28 -10.82
C GLN A 109 10.44 6.47 -9.90
N MET A 110 11.06 6.22 -8.75
CA MET A 110 11.40 7.26 -7.78
C MET A 110 12.47 8.23 -8.32
N HIS A 111 13.48 7.70 -9.01
CA HIS A 111 14.50 8.54 -9.65
C HIS A 111 13.86 9.43 -10.72
N GLU A 112 12.96 8.89 -11.54
CA GLU A 112 12.22 9.65 -12.53
C GLU A 112 11.41 10.78 -11.88
N LEU A 113 10.69 10.53 -10.79
CA LEU A 113 9.95 11.57 -10.05
C LEU A 113 10.87 12.66 -9.48
N GLY A 114 12.05 12.28 -8.98
CA GLY A 114 13.03 13.22 -8.41
C GLY A 114 13.69 14.11 -9.46
N VAL A 115 14.00 13.58 -10.64
CA VAL A 115 14.68 14.33 -11.71
C VAL A 115 13.71 15.04 -12.64
N ARG A 116 12.47 14.55 -12.79
CA ARG A 116 11.48 15.12 -13.70
C ARG A 116 11.15 16.56 -13.31
N VAL A 117 11.77 17.50 -14.02
CA VAL A 117 11.36 18.90 -14.05
C VAL A 117 10.11 18.95 -14.91
N VAL A 118 8.94 18.85 -14.29
CA VAL A 118 7.68 18.90 -15.03
C VAL A 118 7.48 20.32 -15.54
N GLY A 119 7.72 20.52 -16.83
CA GLY A 119 7.07 21.56 -17.59
C GLY A 119 5.56 21.27 -17.63
N GLU A 120 4.80 22.13 -16.95
CA GLU A 120 3.43 22.53 -17.30
C GLU A 120 2.21 21.62 -17.01
N LEU A 121 2.33 20.33 -16.62
CA LEU A 121 1.10 19.52 -16.37
C LEU A 121 0.95 18.83 -15.00
N ARG A 122 1.97 18.85 -14.15
CA ARG A 122 1.85 18.51 -12.73
C ARG A 122 2.52 19.59 -11.92
N ALA A 123 1.95 19.90 -10.76
CA ALA A 123 2.64 20.74 -9.78
C ALA A 123 4.04 20.16 -9.59
N ASN A 124 5.06 20.92 -9.99
CA ASN A 124 6.44 20.53 -9.83
C ASN A 124 6.66 20.29 -8.32
N PRO A 125 6.97 19.06 -7.88
CA PRO A 125 7.13 18.79 -6.46
C PRO A 125 8.22 19.70 -5.89
N PRO A 126 8.05 20.22 -4.65
CA PRO A 126 9.07 21.04 -4.01
C PRO A 126 10.39 20.27 -3.93
N ILE A 127 11.50 21.01 -3.89
CA ILE A 127 12.85 20.43 -3.89
C ILE A 127 13.01 19.38 -2.78
N ALA A 128 12.43 19.60 -1.60
CA ALA A 128 12.47 18.65 -0.49
C ALA A 128 11.86 17.28 -0.86
N GLU A 129 10.68 17.27 -1.49
CA GLU A 129 10.01 16.03 -1.91
C GLU A 129 10.79 15.33 -3.04
N ARG A 130 11.42 16.10 -3.93
CA ARG A 130 12.29 15.55 -4.97
C ARG A 130 13.54 14.89 -4.38
N ILE A 131 14.13 15.47 -3.34
CA ILE A 131 15.24 14.86 -2.60
C ILE A 131 14.78 13.55 -1.97
N GLU A 132 13.60 13.52 -1.32
CA GLU A 132 13.07 12.28 -0.75
C GLU A 132 12.87 11.19 -1.81
N PHE A 133 12.38 11.53 -3.01
CA PHE A 133 12.27 10.57 -4.10
C PHE A 133 13.64 10.02 -4.52
N LEU A 134 14.65 10.88 -4.66
CA LEU A 134 16.01 10.46 -5.01
C LEU A 134 16.64 9.58 -3.92
N GLU A 135 16.45 9.91 -2.65
CA GLU A 135 16.92 9.10 -1.51
C GLU A 135 16.27 7.72 -1.51
N ARG A 136 14.94 7.66 -1.72
CA ARG A 136 14.21 6.39 -1.85
C ARG A 136 14.69 5.59 -3.06
N ALA A 137 14.99 6.25 -4.18
CA ALA A 137 15.52 5.59 -5.38
C ALA A 137 16.87 4.89 -5.09
N VAL A 138 17.82 5.61 -4.49
CA VAL A 138 19.14 5.05 -4.13
C VAL A 138 19.01 3.92 -3.11
N ALA A 139 18.15 4.08 -2.10
CA ALA A 139 17.91 3.04 -1.10
C ALA A 139 17.39 1.74 -1.75
N ARG A 140 16.43 1.84 -2.69
CA ARG A 140 15.85 0.67 -3.38
C ARG A 140 16.76 0.07 -4.44
N ALA A 141 17.59 0.87 -5.10
CA ALA A 141 18.58 0.39 -6.05
C ALA A 141 19.64 -0.53 -5.43
N ARG A 142 19.91 -0.36 -4.13
CA ARG A 142 20.84 -1.20 -3.36
C ARG A 142 20.26 -2.54 -2.93
N GLU A 143 18.93 -2.72 -3.03
CA GLU A 143 18.29 -3.97 -2.64
C GLU A 143 18.50 -5.05 -3.72
N PRO A 144 18.82 -6.29 -3.32
CA PRO A 144 19.09 -7.36 -4.26
C PRO A 144 17.85 -7.69 -5.10
N ALA A 145 18.02 -7.76 -6.42
CA ALA A 145 16.93 -8.10 -7.34
C ALA A 145 16.47 -9.56 -7.09
N VAL A 146 15.32 -9.73 -6.45
CA VAL A 146 14.73 -11.05 -6.23
C VAL A 146 13.84 -11.39 -7.42
N ARG A 147 14.40 -12.13 -8.37
CA ARG A 147 13.70 -12.80 -9.48
C ARG A 147 13.05 -11.83 -10.49
N MET A 148 13.53 -11.86 -11.73
CA MET A 148 12.89 -11.30 -12.95
C MET A 148 13.05 -9.81 -13.27
N GLY A 149 13.55 -8.95 -12.37
CA GLY A 149 13.52 -7.49 -12.59
C GLY A 149 14.76 -6.81 -13.20
N GLY A 150 15.91 -7.50 -13.29
CA GLY A 150 17.20 -6.82 -13.49
C GLY A 150 17.56 -5.95 -12.27
N GLY A 151 18.85 -5.79 -11.98
CA GLY A 151 19.31 -4.85 -10.95
C GLY A 151 19.52 -3.47 -11.56
N VAL A 152 19.46 -2.42 -10.73
CA VAL A 152 20.04 -1.12 -11.11
C VAL A 152 21.54 -1.35 -11.29
N ARG A 153 22.09 -0.87 -12.41
CA ARG A 153 23.51 -1.10 -12.72
C ARG A 153 24.40 -0.27 -11.79
N SER A 154 25.61 -0.76 -11.52
CA SER A 154 26.52 -0.09 -10.57
C SER A 154 26.93 1.32 -11.03
N ASP A 155 27.12 1.51 -12.34
CA ASP A 155 27.43 2.81 -12.95
C ASP A 155 26.26 3.79 -12.82
N GLU A 156 25.04 3.29 -13.01
CA GLU A 156 23.81 4.06 -12.87
C GLU A 156 23.55 4.48 -11.43
N LEU A 157 23.75 3.58 -10.47
CA LEU A 157 23.65 3.89 -9.04
C LEU A 157 24.63 5.01 -8.63
N SER A 158 25.89 4.94 -9.09
CA SER A 158 26.87 5.99 -8.80
C SER A 158 26.48 7.35 -9.37
N GLN A 159 25.83 7.40 -10.54
CA GLN A 159 25.32 8.65 -11.11
C GLN A 159 24.19 9.24 -10.27
N TRP A 160 23.28 8.40 -9.77
CA TRP A 160 22.18 8.86 -8.90
C TRP A 160 22.70 9.38 -7.56
N GLU A 161 23.69 8.70 -6.97
CA GLU A 161 24.35 9.14 -5.74
C GLU A 161 25.06 10.49 -5.92
N ALA A 162 25.73 10.70 -7.07
CA ALA A 162 26.33 11.99 -7.39
C ALA A 162 25.28 13.11 -7.55
N THR A 163 24.10 12.78 -8.06
CA THR A 163 22.98 13.74 -8.24
C THR A 163 22.43 14.23 -6.90
N LEU A 164 22.45 13.39 -5.85
CA LEU A 164 22.03 13.77 -4.49
C LEU A 164 23.04 14.67 -3.76
N GLN A 165 24.30 14.68 -4.19
CA GLN A 165 25.38 15.43 -3.51
C GLN A 165 25.59 16.85 -4.05
N GLN A 166 24.89 17.21 -5.14
CA GLN A 166 24.92 18.53 -5.78
C GLN A 166 23.82 19.44 -5.23
#